data_AF-F3NET0-F1
#
_entry.id   AF-F3NET0-F1
#
_cell.length_a   1.000
_cell.length_b   1.000
_cell.length_c   1.000
_cell.angle_alpha   90.00
_cell.angle_beta   90.00
_cell.angle_gamma   90.00
#
_symmetry.space_group_name_H-M   'P 1'
#
loop_
_entity.id
_entity.type
_entity.pdbx_description
1 polymer ?
#
loop_
_entity_poly.entity_id
_entity_poly.type
_entity_poly.pdbx_seq_one_letter_code
_entity_poly.pdbx_strand_id
1 'polypeptide(L)'
;MSSTARTVAVWGAAPMPFGRSFRDQTLRMVVRPSASGSRARLRLSHLYGTGELTVGALSVAVEGARPRPVTVGGSPKAMLGPGREVLTDVLPVEVEGGRDLTVSLYLPDATGPTTHHRDAFATTHLSPPRSGDLTLAPGLDGFTEPGSRSWYVLAGLTVVPAGAEGTLVAFGDSITDGAHSTVDANRRWPDLLRPDGLAVVNAGIGGNRLLSDWTDPAGVRRFGRDVLGQPGVRTAVVLLGVNDLLGGREPEGTAVTAEELLEGYRQLARAARAARIRVVGCTLPPTRELDRARDAVRREVNGRLRAGGVFDAVADVDKALRDPRDTGRLHPAYDSGDGLHPNDAGMAALARAVAPHVRRCPAAGPAAPRGGRNNHVRDHVES
;
A
#
# COMPACT_ATOMS: atom_id res chain seq x y z
N MET A 1 -28.85 0.92 -19.25
CA MET A 1 -28.46 1.72 -18.07
C MET A 1 -27.39 0.96 -17.30
N SER A 2 -26.11 1.25 -17.57
CA SER A 2 -24.99 0.56 -16.90
C SER A 2 -24.82 1.18 -15.52
N SER A 3 -25.39 0.56 -14.48
CA SER A 3 -24.95 0.80 -13.12
C SER A 3 -23.47 0.42 -13.07
N THR A 4 -22.57 1.41 -13.06
CA THR A 4 -21.14 1.18 -12.86
C THR A 4 -20.99 0.51 -11.50
N ALA A 5 -20.85 -0.82 -11.51
CA ALA A 5 -20.64 -1.59 -10.30
C ALA A 5 -19.46 -0.98 -9.55
N ARG A 6 -19.65 -0.72 -8.27
CA ARG A 6 -18.62 -0.15 -7.40
C ARG A 6 -17.38 -1.05 -7.47
N THR A 7 -16.21 -0.48 -7.78
CA THR A 7 -14.93 -1.19 -7.73
C THR A 7 -14.12 -0.77 -6.51
N VAL A 8 -13.29 -1.68 -6.01
CA VAL A 8 -12.33 -1.44 -4.93
C VAL A 8 -10.95 -1.89 -5.37
N ALA A 9 -9.91 -1.14 -5.00
CA ALA A 9 -8.53 -1.61 -5.15
C ALA A 9 -8.23 -2.62 -4.04
N VAL A 10 -7.78 -3.81 -4.44
CA VAL A 10 -7.44 -4.93 -3.54
C VAL A 10 -5.96 -5.24 -3.52
N TRP A 11 -5.21 -4.69 -4.47
CA TRP A 11 -3.76 -4.68 -4.47
C TRP A 11 -3.31 -3.46 -5.29
N GLY A 12 -2.14 -2.94 -4.94
CA GLY A 12 -1.50 -1.86 -5.68
C GLY A 12 -0.06 -1.72 -5.23
N ALA A 13 0.72 -1.05 -6.08
CA ALA A 13 2.10 -0.70 -5.81
C ALA A 13 2.32 0.71 -6.38
N ALA A 14 3.05 1.55 -5.63
CA ALA A 14 3.33 2.90 -6.10
C ALA A 14 4.44 2.85 -7.18
N PRO A 15 4.21 3.45 -8.36
CA PRO A 15 5.18 3.42 -9.45
C PRO A 15 6.41 4.28 -9.11
N MET A 16 7.55 3.85 -9.63
CA MET A 16 8.88 4.45 -9.51
C MET A 16 9.57 4.45 -10.89
N PRO A 17 10.47 5.41 -11.17
CA PRO A 17 11.22 5.49 -12.41
C PRO A 17 12.39 4.48 -12.45
N PHE A 18 13.06 4.38 -13.59
CA PHE A 18 14.35 3.66 -13.77
C PHE A 18 14.32 2.15 -13.52
N GLY A 19 13.22 1.47 -13.87
CA GLY A 19 13.13 0.02 -13.82
C GLY A 19 14.00 -0.68 -14.85
N ARG A 20 14.20 -1.99 -14.66
CA ARG A 20 14.92 -2.85 -15.61
C ARG A 20 14.30 -2.72 -17.01
N SER A 21 15.16 -2.68 -18.02
CA SER A 21 14.77 -2.71 -19.42
C SER A 21 14.58 -4.15 -19.89
N PHE A 22 13.58 -4.38 -20.74
CA PHE A 22 13.28 -5.68 -21.33
C PHE A 22 13.25 -5.58 -22.86
N ARG A 23 13.41 -6.74 -23.50
CA ARG A 23 13.23 -6.93 -24.94
C ARG A 23 12.95 -8.40 -25.18
N ASP A 24 11.84 -8.68 -25.85
CA ASP A 24 11.39 -10.02 -26.23
C ASP A 24 11.45 -10.99 -25.04
N GLN A 25 10.74 -10.62 -23.96
CA GLN A 25 10.73 -11.31 -22.68
C GLN A 25 9.34 -11.39 -22.09
N THR A 26 9.08 -12.46 -21.37
CA THR A 26 7.90 -12.63 -20.54
C THR A 26 8.26 -12.46 -19.07
N LEU A 27 7.51 -11.60 -18.40
CA LEU A 27 7.53 -11.37 -16.96
C LEU A 27 6.40 -12.17 -16.34
N ARG A 28 6.58 -12.78 -15.17
CA ARG A 28 5.50 -13.30 -14.34
C ARG A 28 5.64 -12.78 -12.92
N MET A 29 4.72 -11.90 -12.56
CA MET A 29 4.67 -11.21 -11.29
C MET A 29 3.63 -11.87 -10.37
N VAL A 30 3.97 -12.06 -9.11
CA VAL A 30 3.03 -12.53 -8.08
C VAL A 30 2.45 -11.33 -7.35
N VAL A 31 1.12 -11.26 -7.23
CA VAL A 31 0.41 -10.28 -6.39
C VAL A 31 -0.52 -11.01 -5.43
N ARG A 32 -0.69 -10.45 -4.23
CA ARG A 32 -1.58 -11.01 -3.19
C ARG A 32 -2.70 -10.02 -2.87
N PRO A 33 -3.89 -10.19 -3.45
CA PRO A 33 -5.04 -9.35 -3.18
C PRO A 33 -5.44 -9.41 -1.70
N SER A 34 -5.82 -8.29 -1.12
CA SER A 34 -6.20 -8.18 0.30
C SER A 34 -7.67 -8.47 0.57
N ALA A 35 -8.51 -8.49 -0.47
CA ALA A 35 -9.93 -8.78 -0.36
C ALA A 35 -10.45 -9.53 -1.58
N SER A 36 -11.54 -10.27 -1.37
CA SER A 36 -12.18 -11.07 -2.41
C SER A 36 -13.14 -10.25 -3.27
N GLY A 37 -13.31 -10.67 -4.52
CA GLY A 37 -14.29 -10.09 -5.43
C GLY A 37 -14.42 -10.86 -6.72
N SER A 38 -15.53 -10.60 -7.41
CA SER A 38 -15.74 -11.06 -8.78
C SER A 38 -15.28 -9.96 -9.72
N ARG A 39 -14.85 -10.31 -10.93
CA ARG A 39 -14.51 -9.36 -11.99
C ARG A 39 -13.33 -8.45 -11.67
N ALA A 40 -12.14 -8.85 -12.10
CA ALA A 40 -10.91 -8.09 -11.93
C ALA A 40 -10.65 -7.09 -13.07
N ARG A 41 -9.93 -6.00 -12.78
CA ARG A 41 -9.21 -5.19 -13.77
C ARG A 41 -7.81 -4.88 -13.26
N LEU A 42 -6.84 -4.95 -14.16
CA LEU A 42 -5.47 -4.53 -13.89
C LEU A 42 -5.26 -3.10 -14.36
N ARG A 43 -4.40 -2.36 -13.64
CA ARG A 43 -3.86 -1.07 -14.07
C ARG A 43 -2.41 -1.25 -14.47
N LEU A 44 -2.14 -1.00 -15.75
CA LEU A 44 -0.80 -0.93 -16.30
C LEU A 44 -0.35 0.53 -16.32
N SER A 45 0.91 0.79 -15.98
CA SER A 45 1.48 2.13 -15.82
C SER A 45 2.79 2.24 -16.58
N HIS A 46 2.87 3.28 -17.40
CA HIS A 46 4.07 3.75 -18.08
C HIS A 46 4.36 5.21 -17.70
N LEU A 47 4.06 5.54 -16.43
CA LEU A 47 4.08 6.89 -15.89
C LEU A 47 5.43 7.60 -16.07
N TYR A 48 6.54 6.86 -15.91
CA TYR A 48 7.89 7.38 -16.03
C TYR A 48 8.58 6.97 -17.34
N GLY A 49 7.82 6.39 -18.27
CA GLY A 49 8.29 6.03 -19.59
C GLY A 49 8.50 7.23 -20.50
N THR A 50 9.53 7.18 -21.34
CA THR A 50 9.87 8.25 -22.29
C THR A 50 9.52 7.92 -23.74
N GLY A 51 9.35 6.64 -24.08
CA GLY A 51 8.89 6.17 -25.40
C GLY A 51 7.57 5.41 -25.32
N GLU A 52 7.10 4.88 -26.44
CA GLU A 52 5.96 3.96 -26.46
C GLU A 52 6.34 2.61 -25.86
N LEU A 53 5.44 2.01 -25.08
CA LEU A 53 5.59 0.68 -24.51
C LEU A 53 4.50 -0.25 -25.06
N THR A 54 4.94 -1.31 -25.75
CA THR A 54 4.07 -2.41 -26.19
C THR A 54 4.05 -3.53 -25.16
N VAL A 55 2.85 -3.89 -24.70
CA VAL A 55 2.58 -5.18 -24.06
C VAL A 55 1.95 -6.08 -25.12
N GLY A 56 2.70 -7.07 -25.58
CA GLY A 56 2.32 -7.95 -26.69
C GLY A 56 1.26 -8.99 -26.31
N ALA A 57 1.27 -9.42 -25.06
CA ALA A 57 0.24 -10.27 -24.45
C ALA A 57 0.22 -10.07 -22.94
N LEU A 58 -0.93 -10.32 -22.31
CA LEU A 58 -1.13 -10.29 -20.87
C LEU A 58 -1.99 -11.47 -20.45
N SER A 59 -1.68 -12.07 -19.30
CA SER A 59 -2.50 -13.12 -18.71
C SER A 59 -2.61 -12.97 -17.19
N VAL A 60 -3.65 -13.57 -16.61
CA VAL A 60 -3.79 -13.76 -15.16
C VAL A 60 -4.04 -15.21 -14.82
N ALA A 61 -3.45 -15.69 -13.72
CA ALA A 61 -3.77 -17.00 -13.17
C ALA A 61 -3.95 -16.90 -11.65
N VAL A 62 -5.07 -17.40 -11.14
CA VAL A 62 -5.21 -17.70 -9.71
C VAL A 62 -4.32 -18.89 -9.38
N GLU A 63 -3.73 -18.91 -8.20
CA GLU A 63 -2.93 -20.04 -7.72
C GLU A 63 -3.63 -21.40 -7.95
N GLY A 64 -2.94 -22.32 -8.65
CA GLY A 64 -3.47 -23.64 -9.02
C GLY A 64 -4.41 -23.68 -10.25
N ALA A 65 -4.74 -22.52 -10.84
CA ALA A 65 -5.58 -22.43 -12.04
C ALA A 65 -4.74 -22.18 -13.31
N ARG A 66 -5.31 -22.48 -14.49
CA ARG A 66 -4.67 -22.17 -15.77
C ARG A 66 -4.67 -20.66 -16.03
N PRO A 67 -3.60 -20.09 -16.63
CA PRO A 67 -3.59 -18.70 -17.05
C PRO A 67 -4.70 -18.40 -18.06
N ARG A 68 -5.30 -17.22 -17.92
CA ARG A 68 -6.34 -16.70 -18.80
C ARG A 68 -5.85 -15.43 -19.49
N PRO A 69 -6.04 -15.29 -20.80
CA PRO A 69 -5.62 -14.09 -21.52
C PRO A 69 -6.44 -12.88 -21.04
N VAL A 70 -5.80 -11.71 -21.10
CA VAL A 70 -6.38 -10.43 -20.74
C VAL A 70 -6.31 -9.51 -21.95
N THR A 71 -7.37 -8.74 -22.14
CA THR A 71 -7.46 -7.76 -23.22
C THR A 71 -7.51 -6.33 -22.70
N VAL A 72 -7.21 -5.39 -23.59
CA VAL A 72 -7.36 -3.95 -23.40
C VAL A 72 -8.16 -3.42 -24.57
N GLY A 73 -9.40 -2.96 -24.33
CA GLY A 73 -10.27 -2.47 -25.41
C GLY A 73 -10.58 -3.55 -26.45
N GLY A 74 -10.68 -4.82 -26.03
CA GLY A 74 -10.88 -5.98 -26.89
C GLY A 74 -9.62 -6.50 -27.59
N SER A 75 -8.48 -5.81 -27.47
CA SER A 75 -7.20 -6.22 -28.06
C SER A 75 -6.38 -7.07 -27.09
N PRO A 76 -5.71 -8.16 -27.53
CA PRO A 76 -4.74 -8.90 -26.70
C PRO A 76 -3.45 -8.10 -26.46
N LYS A 77 -3.22 -7.04 -27.24
CA LYS A 77 -2.08 -6.13 -27.12
C LYS A 77 -2.51 -4.84 -26.42
N ALA A 78 -1.64 -4.29 -25.59
CA ALA A 78 -1.79 -2.95 -25.02
C ALA A 78 -0.64 -2.06 -25.45
N MET A 79 -0.94 -0.81 -25.79
CA MET A 79 0.05 0.20 -26.16
C MET A 79 -0.06 1.37 -25.20
N LEU A 80 1.04 1.67 -24.52
CA LEU A 80 1.12 2.72 -23.51
C LEU A 80 2.05 3.82 -24.01
N GLY A 81 1.49 5.00 -24.27
CA GLY A 81 2.28 6.20 -24.53
C GLY A 81 3.04 6.67 -23.28
N PRO A 82 4.04 7.55 -23.42
CA PRO A 82 4.81 8.08 -22.30
C PRO A 82 3.89 8.81 -21.30
N GLY A 83 4.09 8.56 -20.01
CA GLY A 83 3.30 9.18 -18.94
C GLY A 83 1.87 8.66 -18.82
N ARG A 84 1.51 7.56 -19.50
CA ARG A 84 0.14 7.03 -19.52
C ARG A 84 -0.04 5.80 -18.65
N GLU A 85 -1.27 5.66 -18.17
CA GLU A 85 -1.77 4.43 -17.57
C GLU A 85 -2.92 3.89 -18.40
N VAL A 86 -3.10 2.58 -18.37
CA VAL A 86 -4.14 1.86 -19.11
C VAL A 86 -4.81 0.86 -18.16
N LEU A 87 -6.13 0.77 -18.25
CA LEU A 87 -6.91 -0.27 -17.58
C LEU A 87 -7.20 -1.40 -18.56
N THR A 88 -7.14 -2.64 -18.07
CA THR A 88 -7.59 -3.79 -18.83
C THR A 88 -9.12 -3.82 -18.93
N ASP A 89 -9.61 -4.62 -19.87
CA ASP A 89 -11.01 -5.02 -19.86
C ASP A 89 -11.35 -5.79 -18.58
N VAL A 90 -12.64 -5.92 -18.28
CA VAL A 90 -13.12 -6.68 -17.12
C VAL A 90 -12.85 -8.16 -17.33
N LEU A 91 -12.12 -8.75 -16.39
CA LEU A 91 -11.79 -10.17 -16.37
C LEU A 91 -12.76 -10.91 -15.46
N PRO A 92 -13.61 -11.82 -15.96
CA PRO A 92 -14.53 -12.61 -15.13
C PRO A 92 -13.77 -13.71 -14.39
N VAL A 93 -12.91 -13.31 -13.45
CA VAL A 93 -12.08 -14.13 -12.58
C VAL A 93 -12.52 -13.87 -11.15
N GLU A 94 -12.71 -14.95 -10.39
CA GLU A 94 -12.89 -14.89 -8.94
C GLU A 94 -11.54 -14.66 -8.29
N VAL A 95 -11.45 -13.59 -7.53
CA VAL A 95 -10.26 -13.23 -6.76
C VAL A 95 -10.57 -13.50 -5.30
N GLU A 96 -9.70 -14.27 -4.64
CA GLU A 96 -9.79 -14.55 -3.20
C GLU A 96 -8.73 -13.72 -2.45
N GLY A 97 -9.17 -12.98 -1.44
CA GLY A 97 -8.27 -12.23 -0.58
C GLY A 97 -7.32 -13.17 0.16
N GLY A 98 -6.03 -12.89 0.09
CA GLY A 98 -4.98 -13.72 0.67
C GLY A 98 -4.67 -14.98 -0.14
N ARG A 99 -5.06 -15.08 -1.41
CA ARG A 99 -4.48 -16.06 -2.34
C ARG A 99 -3.65 -15.37 -3.39
N ASP A 100 -2.59 -16.02 -3.86
CA ASP A 100 -1.74 -15.41 -4.86
C ASP A 100 -2.42 -15.43 -6.24
N LEU A 101 -2.22 -14.35 -6.97
CA LEU A 101 -2.60 -14.19 -8.35
C LEU A 101 -1.34 -13.83 -9.13
N THR A 102 -1.06 -14.59 -10.18
CA THR A 102 0.04 -14.28 -11.09
C THR A 102 -0.46 -13.43 -12.25
N VAL A 103 0.35 -12.45 -12.62
CA VAL A 103 0.13 -11.56 -13.77
C VAL A 103 1.34 -11.72 -14.68
N SER A 104 1.13 -12.18 -15.91
CA SER A 104 2.21 -12.33 -16.88
C SER A 104 2.10 -11.33 -18.01
N LEU A 105 3.20 -10.64 -18.32
CA LEU A 105 3.30 -9.66 -19.40
C LEU A 105 4.37 -10.12 -20.39
N TYR A 106 4.04 -10.17 -21.69
CA TYR A 106 5.02 -10.31 -22.76
C TYR A 106 5.36 -8.93 -23.33
N LEU A 107 6.66 -8.63 -23.36
CA LEU A 107 7.22 -7.36 -23.82
C LEU A 107 8.05 -7.64 -25.10
N PRO A 108 7.45 -7.53 -26.30
CA PRO A 108 8.11 -7.90 -27.55
C PRO A 108 9.24 -6.94 -27.93
N ASP A 109 9.03 -5.65 -27.67
CA ASP A 109 9.92 -4.58 -28.10
C ASP A 109 10.89 -4.16 -26.99
N ALA A 110 11.90 -3.37 -27.36
CA ALA A 110 12.79 -2.75 -26.38
C ALA A 110 12.01 -1.72 -25.55
N THR A 111 11.88 -1.94 -24.25
CA THR A 111 11.06 -1.05 -23.41
C THR A 111 11.76 0.25 -22.99
N GLY A 112 13.10 0.30 -23.07
CA GLY A 112 13.88 1.23 -22.26
C GLY A 112 13.66 1.00 -20.76
N PRO A 113 14.12 1.90 -19.88
CA PRO A 113 13.85 1.79 -18.45
C PRO A 113 12.35 1.79 -18.18
N THR A 114 11.86 0.78 -17.47
CA THR A 114 10.42 0.63 -17.23
C THR A 114 9.94 1.46 -16.05
N THR A 115 8.66 1.83 -16.06
CA THR A 115 7.96 2.14 -14.81
C THR A 115 7.86 0.86 -13.99
N HIS A 116 8.23 0.91 -12.73
CA HIS A 116 8.26 -0.27 -11.87
C HIS A 116 8.00 0.09 -10.41
N HIS A 117 7.81 -0.90 -9.56
CA HIS A 117 7.93 -0.76 -8.12
C HIS A 117 9.12 -1.59 -7.67
N ARG A 118 10.14 -0.91 -7.12
CA ARG A 118 11.47 -1.48 -6.90
C ARG A 118 11.49 -2.57 -5.83
N ASP A 119 10.87 -2.27 -4.70
CA ASP A 119 11.04 -3.00 -3.45
C ASP A 119 9.78 -3.82 -3.16
N ALA A 120 9.38 -4.68 -4.11
CA ALA A 120 8.14 -5.45 -4.01
C ALA A 120 8.16 -6.54 -2.94
N PHE A 121 9.34 -7.00 -2.52
CA PHE A 121 9.55 -8.15 -1.62
C PHE A 121 8.76 -9.41 -2.03
N ALA A 122 8.44 -9.50 -3.32
CA ALA A 122 7.77 -10.61 -3.98
C ALA A 122 8.56 -10.99 -5.22
N THR A 123 8.74 -12.28 -5.45
CA THR A 123 9.51 -12.79 -6.58
C THR A 123 8.77 -12.58 -7.90
N THR A 124 9.43 -11.90 -8.82
CA THR A 124 9.05 -11.82 -10.23
C THR A 124 9.94 -12.75 -11.03
N HIS A 125 9.30 -13.70 -11.70
CA HIS A 125 9.96 -14.66 -12.58
C HIS A 125 10.14 -14.06 -13.97
N LEU A 126 11.30 -14.32 -14.57
CA LEU A 126 11.72 -13.71 -15.82
C LEU A 126 12.13 -14.82 -16.79
N SER A 127 11.66 -14.74 -18.03
CA SER A 127 12.20 -15.56 -19.11
C SER A 127 13.49 -14.94 -19.69
N PRO A 128 14.36 -15.72 -20.33
CA PRO A 128 15.54 -15.18 -21.02
C PRO A 128 15.18 -14.12 -22.05
N PRO A 129 16.07 -13.14 -22.31
CA PRO A 129 15.98 -12.30 -23.48
C PRO A 129 15.78 -13.12 -24.76
N ARG A 130 14.84 -12.68 -25.61
CA ARG A 130 14.51 -13.34 -26.89
C ARG A 130 13.86 -14.71 -26.75
N SER A 131 12.99 -14.87 -25.77
CA SER A 131 12.26 -16.13 -25.51
C SER A 131 10.81 -16.12 -25.99
N GLY A 132 10.30 -14.98 -26.45
CA GLY A 132 8.93 -14.86 -26.91
C GLY A 132 7.88 -14.85 -25.79
N ASP A 133 6.65 -15.14 -26.20
CA ASP A 133 5.46 -15.11 -25.34
C ASP A 133 5.30 -16.42 -24.57
N LEU A 134 5.48 -16.35 -23.24
CA LEU A 134 5.21 -17.43 -22.29
C LEU A 134 4.04 -17.08 -21.35
N THR A 135 3.21 -16.09 -21.69
CA THR A 135 2.15 -15.59 -20.78
C THR A 135 1.13 -16.67 -20.43
N LEU A 136 0.86 -17.60 -21.34
CA LEU A 136 -0.06 -18.72 -21.13
C LEU A 136 0.60 -20.01 -20.64
N ALA A 137 1.92 -20.01 -20.39
CA ALA A 137 2.62 -21.18 -19.87
C ALA A 137 2.03 -21.60 -18.50
N PRO A 138 1.68 -22.88 -18.29
CA PRO A 138 0.98 -23.32 -17.08
C PRO A 138 1.85 -23.32 -15.81
N GLY A 139 3.17 -23.29 -15.98
CA GLY A 139 4.16 -23.28 -14.91
C GLY A 139 5.32 -22.35 -15.22
N LEU A 140 6.42 -22.49 -14.49
CA LEU A 140 7.61 -21.65 -14.63
C LEU A 140 8.63 -22.18 -15.64
N ASP A 141 8.26 -23.19 -16.44
CA ASP A 141 9.09 -23.67 -17.54
C ASP A 141 9.38 -22.51 -18.51
N GLY A 142 10.66 -22.28 -18.79
CA GLY A 142 11.13 -21.14 -19.60
C GLY A 142 11.39 -19.85 -18.82
N PHE A 143 11.08 -19.78 -17.52
CA PHE A 143 11.44 -18.65 -16.65
C PHE A 143 12.74 -18.92 -15.90
N THR A 144 13.85 -18.95 -16.65
CA THR A 144 15.17 -19.38 -16.13
C THR A 144 16.11 -18.23 -15.75
N GLU A 145 15.74 -16.98 -16.01
CA GLU A 145 16.55 -15.85 -15.57
C GLU A 145 16.49 -15.71 -14.04
N PRO A 146 17.55 -15.17 -13.41
CA PRO A 146 17.48 -14.78 -12.01
C PRO A 146 16.27 -13.87 -11.78
N GLY A 147 15.38 -14.29 -10.89
CA GLY A 147 14.20 -13.53 -10.53
C GLY A 147 14.57 -12.15 -9.97
N SER A 148 13.61 -11.24 -10.00
CA SER A 148 13.74 -9.92 -9.37
C SER A 148 12.74 -9.79 -8.22
N ARG A 149 12.90 -8.76 -7.39
CA ARG A 149 11.98 -8.46 -6.30
C ARG A 149 11.20 -7.17 -6.58
N SER A 150 10.79 -7.00 -7.84
CA SER A 150 10.14 -5.79 -8.34
C SER A 150 8.91 -6.14 -9.17
N TRP A 151 7.91 -5.26 -9.18
CA TRP A 151 6.80 -5.33 -10.14
C TRP A 151 7.05 -4.33 -11.27
N TYR A 152 6.92 -4.75 -12.52
CA TYR A 152 7.17 -3.91 -13.69
C TYR A 152 5.86 -3.66 -14.42
N VAL A 153 5.60 -2.40 -14.80
CA VAL A 153 4.42 -1.96 -15.56
C VAL A 153 3.08 -2.17 -14.83
N LEU A 154 2.97 -3.07 -13.86
CA LEU A 154 1.76 -3.34 -13.08
C LEU A 154 1.67 -2.41 -11.86
N ALA A 155 0.58 -1.64 -11.76
CA ALA A 155 0.39 -0.62 -10.71
C ALA A 155 -0.93 -0.75 -9.91
N GLY A 156 -1.80 -1.70 -10.27
CA GLY A 156 -3.02 -1.92 -9.49
C GLY A 156 -3.85 -3.10 -9.94
N LEU A 157 -4.64 -3.62 -9.00
CA LEU A 157 -5.68 -4.61 -9.23
C LEU A 157 -6.94 -4.16 -8.50
N THR A 158 -8.04 -4.09 -9.25
CA THR A 158 -9.36 -3.75 -8.72
C THR A 158 -10.33 -4.88 -8.98
N VAL A 159 -11.34 -5.03 -8.13
CA VAL A 159 -12.42 -6.01 -8.28
C VAL A 159 -13.78 -5.38 -8.03
N VAL A 160 -14.85 -6.03 -8.49
CA VAL A 160 -16.18 -5.83 -7.92
C VAL A 160 -16.22 -6.62 -6.60
N PRO A 161 -16.26 -5.94 -5.44
CA PRO A 161 -16.06 -6.61 -4.16
C PRO A 161 -17.21 -7.56 -3.81
N ALA A 162 -16.88 -8.69 -3.19
CA ALA A 162 -17.87 -9.60 -2.60
C ALA A 162 -18.37 -9.11 -1.23
N GLY A 163 -17.56 -8.29 -0.54
CA GLY A 163 -17.91 -7.76 0.79
C GLY A 163 -17.10 -6.54 1.24
N ALA A 164 -16.00 -6.21 0.58
CA ALA A 164 -15.25 -4.99 0.87
C ALA A 164 -16.07 -3.75 0.48
N GLU A 165 -16.27 -2.86 1.43
CA GLU A 165 -16.96 -1.60 1.30
C GLU A 165 -16.01 -0.44 0.93
N GLY A 166 -14.79 -0.72 0.50
CA GLY A 166 -13.83 0.31 0.10
C GLY A 166 -12.38 -0.15 0.22
N THR A 167 -11.47 0.81 0.10
CA THR A 167 -10.02 0.60 0.16
C THR A 167 -9.41 1.46 1.27
N LEU A 168 -8.49 0.86 2.02
CA LEU A 168 -7.52 1.49 2.89
C LEU A 168 -6.18 1.53 2.16
N VAL A 169 -5.54 2.70 2.14
CA VAL A 169 -4.20 2.85 1.57
C VAL A 169 -3.19 3.08 2.68
N ALA A 170 -2.21 2.19 2.80
CA ALA A 170 -1.03 2.37 3.63
C ALA A 170 0.00 3.19 2.85
N PHE A 171 0.14 4.47 3.20
CA PHE A 171 0.97 5.44 2.50
C PHE A 171 2.24 5.72 3.31
N GLY A 172 3.40 5.40 2.75
CA GLY A 172 4.63 5.43 3.54
C GLY A 172 5.93 5.35 2.77
N ASP A 173 7.01 5.18 3.52
CA ASP A 173 8.38 4.96 3.03
C ASP A 173 8.75 3.47 3.03
N SER A 174 10.05 3.15 3.09
CA SER A 174 10.60 1.78 3.15
C SER A 174 10.02 0.93 4.27
N ILE A 175 9.65 1.52 5.42
CA ILE A 175 9.04 0.79 6.53
C ILE A 175 7.64 0.31 6.15
N THR A 176 6.91 1.12 5.38
CA THR A 176 5.60 0.73 4.85
C THR A 176 5.71 -0.18 3.64
N ASP A 177 6.69 0.07 2.79
CA ASP A 177 6.98 -0.72 1.61
C ASP A 177 7.27 -2.18 1.96
N GLY A 178 8.06 -2.38 3.02
CA GLY A 178 8.34 -3.71 3.55
C GLY A 178 9.81 -4.05 3.76
N ALA A 179 10.69 -3.05 3.83
CA ALA A 179 12.13 -3.28 3.98
C ALA A 179 12.43 -4.28 5.10
N HIS A 180 13.32 -5.23 4.80
CA HIS A 180 13.72 -6.33 5.67
C HIS A 180 12.61 -7.32 6.09
N SER A 181 11.42 -7.25 5.48
CA SER A 181 10.45 -8.34 5.59
C SER A 181 10.92 -9.56 4.80
N THR A 182 10.56 -10.75 5.27
CA THR A 182 10.88 -12.00 4.58
C THR A 182 10.22 -12.01 3.20
N VAL A 183 11.04 -12.16 2.16
CA VAL A 183 10.58 -12.21 0.76
C VAL A 183 9.58 -13.33 0.56
N ASP A 184 8.52 -13.06 -0.22
CA ASP A 184 7.40 -13.97 -0.51
C ASP A 184 6.54 -14.36 0.71
N ALA A 185 6.91 -13.96 1.94
CA ALA A 185 6.15 -14.32 3.14
C ALA A 185 4.93 -13.40 3.39
N ASN A 186 4.82 -12.27 2.68
CA ASN A 186 3.75 -11.28 2.84
C ASN A 186 3.56 -10.82 4.31
N ARG A 187 4.68 -10.47 4.97
CA ARG A 187 4.74 -10.08 6.40
C ARG A 187 4.93 -8.59 6.63
N ARG A 188 4.73 -7.78 5.59
CA ARG A 188 4.75 -6.32 5.69
C ARG A 188 3.58 -5.88 6.56
N TRP A 189 3.72 -4.81 7.33
CA TRP A 189 2.65 -4.41 8.25
C TRP A 189 1.28 -4.18 7.56
N PRO A 190 1.18 -3.67 6.31
CA PRO A 190 -0.11 -3.56 5.62
C PRO A 190 -0.74 -4.93 5.31
N ASP A 191 0.06 -5.94 4.94
CA ASP A 191 -0.41 -7.31 4.64
C ASP A 191 -1.03 -7.99 5.87
N LEU A 192 -0.63 -7.57 7.06
CA LEU A 192 -1.07 -8.12 8.34
C LEU A 192 -2.36 -7.45 8.87
N LEU A 193 -2.80 -6.34 8.26
CA LEU A 193 -4.03 -5.66 8.66
C LEU A 193 -5.27 -6.46 8.24
N ARG A 194 -6.28 -6.44 9.09
CA ARG A 194 -7.64 -6.94 8.79
C ARG A 194 -8.65 -5.84 9.15
N PRO A 195 -8.69 -4.75 8.38
CA PRO A 195 -9.63 -3.66 8.63
C PRO A 195 -11.05 -4.11 8.28
N ASP A 196 -12.04 -3.69 9.06
CA ASP A 196 -13.42 -4.13 8.86
C ASP A 196 -14.00 -3.55 7.57
N GLY A 197 -14.35 -4.42 6.62
CA GLY A 197 -14.99 -4.02 5.38
C GLY A 197 -14.10 -3.19 4.45
N LEU A 198 -12.78 -3.17 4.60
CA LEU A 198 -11.88 -2.48 3.66
C LEU A 198 -10.84 -3.45 3.10
N ALA A 199 -10.57 -3.33 1.80
CA ALA A 199 -9.37 -3.88 1.18
C ALA A 199 -8.15 -3.01 1.53
N VAL A 200 -6.95 -3.57 1.50
CA VAL A 200 -5.69 -2.87 1.78
C VAL A 200 -4.84 -2.75 0.52
N VAL A 201 -4.30 -1.56 0.28
CA VAL A 201 -3.28 -1.27 -0.74
C VAL A 201 -2.04 -0.73 -0.05
N ASN A 202 -0.87 -1.26 -0.40
CA ASN A 202 0.40 -0.73 0.03
C ASN A 202 0.92 0.29 -0.99
N ALA A 203 1.12 1.53 -0.55
CA ALA A 203 1.69 2.63 -1.32
C ALA A 203 3.00 3.13 -0.68
N GLY A 204 3.73 2.23 -0.03
CA GLY A 204 5.10 2.44 0.42
C GLY A 204 6.06 2.66 -0.74
N ILE A 205 7.08 3.49 -0.53
CA ILE A 205 8.21 3.66 -1.45
C ILE A 205 9.50 3.76 -0.63
N GLY A 206 10.45 2.87 -0.89
CA GLY A 206 11.78 2.92 -0.31
C GLY A 206 12.43 4.32 -0.35
N GLY A 207 12.75 4.86 0.83
CA GLY A 207 13.39 6.16 0.98
C GLY A 207 12.47 7.39 0.87
N ASN A 208 11.17 7.23 0.57
CA ASN A 208 10.32 8.38 0.30
C ASN A 208 10.27 9.36 1.50
N ARG A 209 10.31 10.65 1.17
CA ARG A 209 10.21 11.76 2.10
C ARG A 209 8.82 12.38 2.02
N LEU A 210 8.38 13.02 3.09
CA LEU A 210 7.12 13.75 3.12
C LEU A 210 7.20 15.05 2.30
N LEU A 211 8.27 15.81 2.45
CA LEU A 211 8.35 17.22 2.00
C LEU A 211 9.13 17.44 0.70
N SER A 212 10.22 16.69 0.51
CA SER A 212 11.18 16.89 -0.59
C SER A 212 11.25 15.67 -1.51
N ASP A 213 11.56 15.88 -2.79
CA ASP A 213 11.82 14.78 -3.71
C ASP A 213 13.15 14.13 -3.35
N TRP A 214 13.25 12.81 -3.53
CA TRP A 214 14.53 12.12 -3.39
C TRP A 214 14.58 10.87 -4.28
N THR A 215 14.04 9.73 -3.81
CA THR A 215 13.93 8.50 -4.61
C THR A 215 12.71 8.50 -5.53
N ASP A 216 11.67 9.24 -5.17
CA ASP A 216 10.40 9.45 -5.89
C ASP A 216 9.85 10.83 -5.47
N PRO A 217 8.80 11.38 -6.13
CA PRO A 217 8.15 12.57 -5.65
C PRO A 217 7.76 12.53 -4.16
N ALA A 218 7.88 13.67 -3.48
CA ALA A 218 7.55 13.80 -2.08
C ALA A 218 6.12 13.33 -1.77
N GLY A 219 5.90 12.86 -0.54
CA GLY A 219 4.61 12.41 -0.05
C GLY A 219 3.49 13.41 -0.34
N VAL A 220 3.72 14.70 -0.09
CA VAL A 220 2.75 15.77 -0.39
C VAL A 220 2.40 15.91 -1.87
N ARG A 221 3.34 15.56 -2.78
CA ARG A 221 3.13 15.62 -4.24
C ARG A 221 2.45 14.37 -4.79
N ARG A 222 2.77 13.19 -4.25
CA ARG A 222 2.21 11.92 -4.75
C ARG A 222 0.92 11.46 -4.06
N PHE A 223 0.50 12.09 -2.96
CA PHE A 223 -0.71 11.69 -2.23
C PHE A 223 -1.97 11.65 -3.10
N GLY A 224 -2.14 12.61 -4.01
CA GLY A 224 -3.26 12.62 -4.96
C GLY A 224 -3.29 11.38 -5.84
N ARG A 225 -2.14 11.01 -6.43
CA ARG A 225 -1.98 9.85 -7.31
C ARG A 225 -2.13 8.54 -6.55
N ASP A 226 -1.37 8.38 -5.46
CA ASP A 226 -1.17 7.08 -4.82
C ASP A 226 -2.23 6.75 -3.78
N VAL A 227 -2.92 7.76 -3.24
CA VAL A 227 -3.98 7.59 -2.23
C VAL A 227 -5.34 8.00 -2.77
N LEU A 228 -5.52 9.27 -3.15
CA LEU A 228 -6.84 9.79 -3.55
C LEU A 228 -7.35 9.16 -4.85
N GLY A 229 -6.44 8.80 -5.75
CA GLY A 229 -6.74 8.15 -7.02
C GLY A 229 -7.07 6.65 -6.91
N GLN A 230 -6.98 6.05 -5.73
CA GLN A 230 -7.26 4.61 -5.56
C GLN A 230 -8.77 4.33 -5.58
N PRO A 231 -9.25 3.41 -6.44
CA PRO A 231 -10.66 3.08 -6.54
C PRO A 231 -11.26 2.65 -5.20
N GLY A 232 -12.32 3.35 -4.79
CA GLY A 232 -13.06 3.05 -3.57
C GLY A 232 -12.35 3.43 -2.28
N VAL A 233 -11.28 4.23 -2.30
CA VAL A 233 -10.57 4.68 -1.10
C VAL A 233 -11.51 5.34 -0.09
N ARG A 234 -11.34 4.96 1.19
CA ARG A 234 -12.10 5.47 2.35
C ARG A 234 -11.19 5.90 3.48
N THR A 235 -10.02 5.27 3.60
CA THR A 235 -9.07 5.48 4.68
C THR A 235 -7.65 5.54 4.13
N ALA A 236 -6.84 6.45 4.65
CA ALA A 236 -5.39 6.48 4.47
C ALA A 236 -4.70 6.29 5.82
N VAL A 237 -3.66 5.47 5.87
CA VAL A 237 -2.73 5.39 7.01
C VAL A 237 -1.40 6.00 6.57
N VAL A 238 -0.93 7.04 7.26
CA VAL A 238 0.27 7.79 6.87
C VAL A 238 1.42 7.49 7.83
N LEU A 239 2.49 6.88 7.30
CA LEU A 239 3.75 6.66 8.00
C LEU A 239 4.90 7.12 7.10
N LEU A 240 5.20 8.42 7.17
CA LEU A 240 6.28 9.10 6.45
C LEU A 240 6.95 10.11 7.36
N GLY A 241 8.21 10.45 7.10
CA GLY A 241 8.91 11.56 7.75
C GLY A 241 10.27 11.18 8.34
N VAL A 242 10.57 9.88 8.49
CA VAL A 242 11.89 9.46 9.00
C VAL A 242 12.99 9.82 8.01
N ASN A 243 12.75 9.67 6.70
CA ASN A 243 13.72 10.01 5.66
C ASN A 243 13.96 11.53 5.54
N ASP A 244 12.97 12.36 5.88
CA ASP A 244 13.13 13.81 5.96
C ASP A 244 14.13 14.17 7.07
N LEU A 245 14.02 13.49 8.23
CA LEU A 245 14.96 13.66 9.35
C LEU A 245 16.33 13.05 9.07
N LEU A 246 16.40 11.93 8.35
CA LEU A 246 17.69 11.34 7.97
C LEU A 246 18.50 12.25 7.04
N GLY A 247 17.84 13.21 6.36
CA GLY A 247 18.50 14.26 5.58
C GLY A 247 19.58 13.66 4.69
N GLY A 248 19.16 12.75 3.81
CA GLY A 248 20.00 11.69 3.25
C GLY A 248 21.47 12.05 3.04
N ARG A 249 22.34 11.51 3.89
CA ARG A 249 23.83 11.41 3.87
C ARG A 249 24.69 12.57 3.33
N GLU A 250 24.12 13.63 2.78
CA GLU A 250 24.83 14.77 2.20
C GLU A 250 25.17 15.80 3.28
N PRO A 251 26.34 16.47 3.19
CA PRO A 251 26.76 17.51 4.14
C PRO A 251 25.78 18.69 4.28
N GLU A 252 24.93 18.91 3.28
CA GLU A 252 23.97 20.03 3.18
C GLU A 252 22.50 19.60 3.29
N GLY A 253 22.22 18.41 3.83
CA GLY A 253 20.84 17.99 4.12
C GLY A 253 20.14 19.06 4.96
N THR A 254 19.18 19.78 4.37
CA THR A 254 18.48 20.88 5.05
C THR A 254 17.79 20.32 6.29
N ALA A 255 18.21 20.80 7.47
CA ALA A 255 17.60 20.38 8.72
C ALA A 255 16.10 20.71 8.68
N VAL A 256 15.27 19.69 8.84
CA VAL A 256 13.82 19.84 8.87
C VAL A 256 13.35 20.06 10.30
N THR A 257 12.48 21.04 10.49
CA THR A 257 11.87 21.36 11.78
C THR A 257 10.60 20.53 12.03
N ALA A 258 10.16 20.46 13.28
CA ALA A 258 8.92 19.78 13.63
C ALA A 258 7.70 20.43 12.96
N GLU A 259 7.68 21.76 12.86
CA GLU A 259 6.54 22.48 12.27
C GLU A 259 6.44 22.27 10.76
N GLU A 260 7.55 22.13 10.03
CA GLU A 260 7.54 21.81 8.60
C GLU A 260 6.95 20.42 8.34
N LEU A 261 7.34 19.41 9.12
CA LEU A 261 6.75 18.06 9.03
C LEU A 261 5.25 18.09 9.37
N LEU A 262 4.88 18.78 10.45
CA LEU A 262 3.48 18.93 10.85
C LEU A 262 2.67 19.63 9.76
N GLU A 263 3.21 20.64 9.09
CA GLU A 263 2.51 21.30 8.00
C GLU A 263 2.36 20.39 6.78
N GLY A 264 3.36 19.59 6.44
CA GLY A 264 3.24 18.53 5.43
C GLY A 264 2.11 17.55 5.76
N TYR A 265 2.02 17.10 7.02
CA TYR A 265 0.92 16.25 7.46
C TYR A 265 -0.45 16.95 7.38
N ARG A 266 -0.53 18.24 7.75
CA ARG A 266 -1.77 19.02 7.61
C ARG A 266 -2.19 19.17 6.15
N GLN A 267 -1.25 19.30 5.21
CA GLN A 267 -1.56 19.30 3.77
C GLN A 267 -2.23 17.99 3.35
N LEU A 268 -1.68 16.83 3.75
CA LEU A 268 -2.28 15.52 3.48
C LEU A 268 -3.69 15.42 4.09
N ALA A 269 -3.85 15.83 5.34
CA ALA A 269 -5.14 15.80 6.04
C ALA A 269 -6.20 16.71 5.37
N ARG A 270 -5.80 17.91 4.91
CA ARG A 270 -6.70 18.81 4.16
C ARG A 270 -7.13 18.21 2.83
N ALA A 271 -6.20 17.62 2.07
CA ALA A 271 -6.50 16.96 0.81
C ALA A 271 -7.44 15.76 0.99
N ALA A 272 -7.19 14.94 2.01
CA ALA A 272 -8.06 13.81 2.35
C ALA A 272 -9.46 14.26 2.80
N ARG A 273 -9.56 15.31 3.63
CA ARG A 273 -10.85 15.89 4.04
C ARG A 273 -11.67 16.38 2.85
N ALA A 274 -11.03 17.07 1.90
CA ALA A 274 -11.68 17.53 0.68
C ALA A 274 -12.24 16.35 -0.14
N ALA A 275 -11.57 15.19 -0.10
CA ALA A 275 -12.00 13.94 -0.73
C ALA A 275 -12.90 13.05 0.16
N ARG A 276 -13.25 13.49 1.39
CA ARG A 276 -14.00 12.71 2.40
C ARG A 276 -13.34 11.37 2.76
N ILE A 277 -12.02 11.36 2.84
CA ILE A 277 -11.20 10.21 3.25
C ILE A 277 -10.74 10.42 4.69
N ARG A 278 -10.88 9.38 5.52
CA ARG A 278 -10.35 9.36 6.88
C ARG A 278 -8.84 9.17 6.86
N VAL A 279 -8.11 9.89 7.70
CA VAL A 279 -6.65 9.74 7.84
C VAL A 279 -6.26 9.29 9.24
N VAL A 280 -5.53 8.19 9.31
CA VAL A 280 -4.82 7.73 10.50
C VAL A 280 -3.35 8.08 10.34
N GLY A 281 -2.82 8.95 11.18
CA GLY A 281 -1.39 9.22 11.23
C GLY A 281 -0.66 8.21 12.09
N CYS A 282 0.59 7.92 11.76
CA CYS A 282 1.49 7.20 12.65
C CYS A 282 2.53 8.17 13.23
N THR A 283 2.90 7.98 14.50
CA THR A 283 4.12 8.60 15.04
C THR A 283 5.36 8.13 14.25
N LEU A 284 6.43 8.91 14.23
CA LEU A 284 7.71 8.49 13.67
C LEU A 284 8.39 7.42 14.55
N PRO A 285 8.81 6.27 14.00
CA PRO A 285 9.41 5.18 14.77
C PRO A 285 10.78 5.59 15.34
N PRO A 286 11.25 4.95 16.42
CA PRO A 286 12.58 5.19 16.95
C PRO A 286 13.65 4.61 16.02
N THR A 287 14.83 5.21 15.97
CA THR A 287 15.94 4.75 15.14
C THR A 287 17.27 5.27 15.67
N ARG A 288 18.31 4.43 15.59
CA ARG A 288 19.68 4.82 15.94
C ARG A 288 20.38 5.66 14.86
N GLU A 289 19.78 5.77 13.68
CA GLU A 289 20.35 6.52 12.55
C GLU A 289 20.21 8.05 12.71
N LEU A 290 19.45 8.52 13.70
CA LEU A 290 19.30 9.94 14.00
C LEU A 290 20.31 10.38 15.06
N ASP A 291 20.99 11.50 14.80
CA ASP A 291 21.72 12.20 15.85
C ASP A 291 20.76 12.80 16.89
N ARG A 292 21.32 13.32 17.98
CA ARG A 292 20.54 13.87 19.11
C ARG A 292 19.62 15.02 18.69
N ALA A 293 20.05 15.87 17.75
CA ALA A 293 19.26 17.02 17.32
C ALA A 293 18.04 16.56 16.51
N ARG A 294 18.23 15.62 15.59
CA ARG A 294 17.15 15.07 14.77
C ARG A 294 16.22 14.17 15.55
N ASP A 295 16.71 13.41 16.54
CA ASP A 295 15.85 12.67 17.47
C ASP A 295 15.01 13.62 18.35
N ALA A 296 15.52 14.79 18.71
CA ALA A 296 14.72 15.81 19.41
C ALA A 296 13.54 16.29 18.55
N VAL A 297 13.77 16.58 17.26
CA VAL A 297 12.69 16.92 16.31
C VAL A 297 11.69 15.78 16.18
N ARG A 298 12.17 14.53 16.02
CA ARG A 298 11.30 13.35 15.97
C ARG A 298 10.39 13.24 17.19
N ARG A 299 10.95 13.44 18.39
CA ARG A 299 10.19 13.40 19.66
C ARG A 299 9.18 14.54 19.75
N GLU A 300 9.54 15.73 19.30
CA GLU A 300 8.63 16.88 19.25
C GLU A 300 7.44 16.61 18.32
N VAL A 301 7.69 16.17 17.09
CA VAL A 301 6.65 15.75 16.13
C VAL A 301 5.75 14.69 16.75
N ASN A 302 6.32 13.65 17.36
CA ASN A 302 5.55 12.60 18.01
C ASN A 302 4.70 13.11 19.17
N GLY A 303 5.22 14.04 19.98
CA GLY A 303 4.46 14.69 21.05
C GLY A 303 3.26 15.47 20.50
N ARG A 304 3.48 16.25 19.43
CA ARG A 304 2.43 17.03 18.75
C ARG A 304 1.38 16.14 18.07
N LEU A 305 1.79 15.03 17.45
CA LEU A 305 0.85 14.05 16.88
C LEU A 305 -0.02 13.39 17.95
N ARG A 306 0.58 12.97 19.09
CA ARG A 306 -0.17 12.38 20.22
C ARG A 306 -1.16 13.35 20.85
N ALA A 307 -0.85 14.64 20.86
CA ALA A 307 -1.79 15.68 21.33
C ALA A 307 -3.00 15.87 20.39
N GLY A 308 -2.95 15.34 19.17
CA GLY A 308 -4.04 15.36 18.20
C GLY A 308 -4.11 16.65 17.38
N GLY A 309 -5.21 16.81 16.62
CA GLY A 309 -5.50 18.00 15.82
C GLY A 309 -4.94 18.00 14.39
N VAL A 310 -4.07 17.04 14.03
CA VAL A 310 -3.55 16.89 12.65
C VAL A 310 -4.37 15.87 11.85
N PHE A 311 -4.59 14.69 12.42
CA PHE A 311 -5.27 13.55 11.78
C PHE A 311 -6.55 13.16 12.53
N ASP A 312 -7.40 12.33 11.92
CA ASP A 312 -8.63 11.84 12.54
C ASP A 312 -8.35 10.82 13.66
N ALA A 313 -7.21 10.13 13.59
CA ALA A 313 -6.68 9.28 14.64
C ALA A 313 -5.15 9.17 14.52
N VAL A 314 -4.47 8.78 15.60
CA VAL A 314 -3.02 8.55 15.62
C VAL A 314 -2.70 7.18 16.22
N ALA A 315 -1.93 6.38 15.47
CA ALA A 315 -1.34 5.13 15.92
C ALA A 315 0.08 5.39 16.47
N ASP A 316 0.31 5.04 17.74
CA ASP A 316 1.59 5.25 18.42
C ASP A 316 2.57 4.10 18.14
N VAL A 317 3.09 4.08 16.92
CA VAL A 317 4.07 3.09 16.47
C VAL A 317 5.46 3.29 17.12
N ASP A 318 5.78 4.50 17.58
CA ASP A 318 6.99 4.77 18.36
C ASP A 318 6.97 3.96 19.65
N LYS A 319 5.87 4.05 20.40
CA LYS A 319 5.69 3.27 21.63
C LYS A 319 5.67 1.77 21.35
N ALA A 320 5.09 1.35 20.22
CA ALA A 320 5.01 -0.06 19.86
C ALA A 320 6.38 -0.68 19.55
N LEU A 321 7.32 0.11 19.01
CA LEU A 321 8.60 -0.38 18.51
C LEU A 321 9.80 -0.09 19.42
N ARG A 322 9.74 0.93 20.29
CA ARG A 322 10.91 1.38 21.04
C ARG A 322 11.38 0.42 22.12
N ASP A 323 12.69 0.41 22.35
CA ASP A 323 13.26 -0.22 23.53
C ASP A 323 12.85 0.58 24.80
N PRO A 324 12.25 -0.05 25.83
CA PRO A 324 11.90 0.65 27.06
C PRO A 324 13.11 1.16 27.85
N ARG A 325 14.31 0.59 27.61
CA ARG A 325 15.56 1.03 28.25
C ARG A 325 16.25 2.16 27.48
N ASP A 326 15.92 2.32 26.20
CA ASP A 326 16.48 3.34 25.32
C ASP A 326 15.44 3.72 24.24
N THR A 327 14.65 4.75 24.54
CA THR A 327 13.52 5.16 23.69
C THR A 327 13.94 5.79 22.36
N GLY A 328 15.24 5.99 22.12
CA GLY A 328 15.77 6.46 20.84
C GLY A 328 15.88 5.36 19.79
N ARG A 329 15.79 4.08 20.15
CA ARG A 329 16.03 2.96 19.25
C ARG A 329 14.88 1.96 19.16
N LEU A 330 14.88 1.17 18.10
CA LEU A 330 14.07 -0.05 18.02
C LEU A 330 14.43 -1.00 19.17
N HIS A 331 13.42 -1.67 19.71
CA HIS A 331 13.60 -2.81 20.59
C HIS A 331 14.38 -3.91 19.83
N PRO A 332 15.42 -4.54 20.41
CA PRO A 332 16.26 -5.51 19.69
C PRO A 332 15.47 -6.65 19.02
N ALA A 333 14.37 -7.10 19.63
CA ALA A 333 13.50 -8.13 19.04
C ALA A 333 12.78 -7.68 17.75
N TYR A 334 12.67 -6.37 17.51
CA TYR A 334 12.00 -5.79 16.35
C TYR A 334 12.97 -5.21 15.33
N ASP A 335 14.25 -5.06 15.67
CA ASP A 335 15.28 -4.50 14.80
C ASP A 335 15.72 -5.55 13.75
N SER A 336 15.83 -5.14 12.49
CA SER A 336 16.41 -5.97 11.42
C SER A 336 17.94 -6.14 11.57
N GLY A 337 18.56 -5.32 12.42
CA GLY A 337 20.00 -5.24 12.64
C GLY A 337 20.62 -3.97 12.09
N ASP A 338 19.85 -3.14 11.37
CA ASP A 338 20.32 -1.89 10.78
C ASP A 338 19.96 -0.64 11.61
N GLY A 339 19.21 -0.80 12.70
CA GLY A 339 18.84 0.32 13.58
C GLY A 339 17.77 1.26 13.02
N LEU A 340 17.14 0.93 11.88
CA LEU A 340 16.09 1.73 11.23
C LEU A 340 14.86 0.90 10.86
N HIS A 341 15.06 -0.24 10.21
CA HIS A 341 13.96 -1.02 9.66
C HIS A 341 13.51 -2.13 10.62
N PRO A 342 12.19 -2.26 10.85
CA PRO A 342 11.65 -3.39 11.58
C PRO A 342 11.85 -4.72 10.82
N ASN A 343 12.21 -5.78 11.54
CA ASN A 343 12.10 -7.16 11.04
C ASN A 343 10.63 -7.64 11.02
N ASP A 344 10.37 -8.90 10.65
CA ASP A 344 9.02 -9.49 10.64
C ASP A 344 8.25 -9.31 11.97
N ALA A 345 8.92 -9.47 13.13
CA ALA A 345 8.28 -9.28 14.43
C ALA A 345 7.93 -7.81 14.71
N GLY A 346 8.78 -6.89 14.26
CA GLY A 346 8.52 -5.46 14.29
C GLY A 346 7.40 -5.03 13.33
N MET A 347 7.33 -5.59 12.12
CA MET A 347 6.22 -5.38 11.19
C MET A 347 4.88 -5.86 11.79
N ALA A 348 4.88 -6.98 12.51
CA ALA A 348 3.71 -7.44 13.25
C ALA A 348 3.34 -6.51 14.42
N ALA A 349 4.32 -5.92 15.11
CA ALA A 349 4.08 -4.92 16.15
C ALA A 349 3.47 -3.63 15.58
N LEU A 350 3.94 -3.18 14.42
CA LEU A 350 3.34 -2.05 13.66
C LEU A 350 1.88 -2.32 13.32
N ALA A 351 1.59 -3.48 12.73
CA ALA A 351 0.23 -3.86 12.36
C ALA A 351 -0.71 -3.87 13.58
N ARG A 352 -0.25 -4.41 14.72
CA ARG A 352 -1.02 -4.39 15.99
C ARG A 352 -1.27 -2.98 16.51
N ALA A 353 -0.32 -2.05 16.35
CA ALA A 353 -0.49 -0.67 16.76
C ALA A 353 -1.50 0.08 15.88
N VAL A 354 -1.54 -0.21 14.58
CA VAL A 354 -2.47 0.42 13.62
C VAL A 354 -3.88 -0.17 13.69
N ALA A 355 -4.01 -1.48 13.92
CA ALA A 355 -5.27 -2.22 13.82
C ALA A 355 -6.48 -1.60 14.56
N PRO A 356 -6.36 -1.10 15.82
CA PRO A 356 -7.48 -0.50 16.53
C PRO A 356 -8.05 0.76 15.85
N HIS A 357 -7.23 1.47 15.07
CA HIS A 357 -7.62 2.72 14.44
C HIS A 357 -8.31 2.52 13.09
N VAL A 358 -8.20 1.32 12.51
CA VAL A 358 -8.72 0.98 11.17
C VAL A 358 -9.83 -0.08 11.21
N ARG A 359 -10.20 -0.55 12.41
CA ARG A 359 -11.42 -1.33 12.66
C ARG A 359 -12.61 -0.39 12.87
N ARG A 360 -13.82 -0.87 12.56
CA ARG A 360 -15.03 -0.17 13.00
C ARG A 360 -15.18 -0.41 14.50
N CYS A 361 -15.57 0.62 15.25
CA CYS A 361 -16.17 0.35 16.56
C CYS A 361 -17.42 -0.52 16.31
N PRO A 362 -17.65 -1.60 17.08
CA PRO A 362 -18.96 -2.22 17.10
C PRO A 362 -19.98 -1.11 17.34
N ALA A 363 -21.01 -1.03 16.49
CA ALA A 363 -22.12 -0.13 16.76
C ALA A 363 -22.58 -0.42 18.19
N ALA A 364 -22.64 0.62 19.04
CA ALA A 364 -23.29 0.48 20.32
C ALA A 364 -24.68 -0.09 20.03
N GLY A 365 -24.97 -1.29 20.54
CA GLY A 365 -26.25 -1.95 20.33
C GLY A 365 -27.39 -0.99 20.72
N PRO A 366 -28.58 -1.15 20.13
CA PRO A 366 -29.70 -0.27 20.45
C PRO A 366 -29.89 -0.25 21.97
N ALA A 367 -29.88 0.97 22.54
CA ALA A 367 -30.08 1.15 23.96
C ALA A 367 -31.36 0.42 24.37
N ALA A 368 -31.24 -0.46 25.37
CA ALA A 368 -32.39 -1.18 25.90
C ALA A 368 -33.51 -0.18 26.23
N PRO A 369 -34.77 -0.48 25.88
CA PRO A 369 -35.87 0.45 26.14
C PRO A 369 -35.94 0.69 27.64
N ARG A 370 -35.92 1.98 28.03
CA ARG A 370 -36.15 2.39 29.41
C ARG A 370 -37.51 1.84 29.82
N GLY A 371 -37.51 0.86 30.73
CA GLY A 371 -38.74 0.29 31.29
C GLY A 371 -39.57 1.40 31.93
N GLY A 372 -40.72 1.68 31.32
CA GLY A 372 -41.74 2.53 31.91
C GLY A 372 -42.26 1.87 33.18
N ARG A 373 -42.08 2.53 34.32
CA ARG A 373 -42.77 2.17 35.56
C ARG A 373 -44.24 2.52 35.38
N ASN A 374 -45.08 1.53 35.12
CA ASN A 374 -46.52 1.66 35.33
C ASN A 374 -46.80 1.70 36.84
N ASN A 375 -47.11 2.88 37.35
CA ASN A 375 -47.78 3.03 38.64
C ASN A 375 -49.25 2.64 38.44
N HIS A 376 -49.61 1.41 38.82
CA HIS A 376 -51.01 1.08 39.07
C HIS A 376 -51.34 1.40 40.53
N VAL A 377 -52.15 2.44 40.69
CA VAL A 377 -52.96 2.71 41.87
C VAL A 377 -53.85 1.49 42.12
N ARG A 378 -53.75 0.90 43.33
CA ARG A 378 -54.75 -0.03 43.85
C ARG A 378 -55.63 0.74 44.81
N ASP A 379 -56.87 0.99 44.39
CA ASP A 379 -57.95 1.33 45.30
C ASP A 379 -58.30 0.07 46.12
N HIS A 380 -58.22 0.19 47.44
CA HIS A 380 -58.79 -0.76 48.38
C HIS A 380 -60.16 -0.24 48.83
N VAL A 381 -61.20 -1.01 48.52
CA VAL A 381 -62.49 -0.97 49.21
C VAL A 381 -62.75 -2.41 49.66
N GLU A 382 -62.91 -2.63 50.96
CA GLU A 382 -64.03 -3.42 51.51
C GLU A 382 -64.01 -3.41 53.05
N SER A 383 -65.23 -3.25 53.58
CA SER A 383 -65.77 -3.61 54.91
C SER A 383 -65.12 -3.07 56.18
#